data_AF-A0A3D3R5W4-F1
#
_entry.id   AF-A0A3D3R5W4-F1
#
_cell.length_a   1.000
_cell.length_b   1.000
_cell.length_c   1.000
_cell.angle_alpha   90.00
_cell.angle_beta   90.00
_cell.angle_gamma   90.00
#
_symmetry.space_group_name_H-M   'P 1'
#
loop_
_entity.id
_entity.type
_entity.pdbx_description
1 polymer ?
#
loop_
_entity_poly.entity_id
_entity_poly.type
_entity_poly.pdbx_seq_one_letter_code
_entity_poly.pdbx_strand_id
1 'polypeptide(L)'
;MNEFDNQQKNIAAGARLVGAVIGCVFAGIGLTVLGFMWVQPFGGFHSPPLFFRVFASFIAIPFVMIGGFTAYCALTGKGLRKGMSKSVHSAMQNSSQGSYTCPKCNAPLSDNIDVSPHGDVKCGYCNSWFNIHHV
;
A
#
# COMPACT_ATOMS: atom_id res chain seq x y z
N MET A 1 -32.26 11.67 14.50
CA MET A 1 -31.35 11.51 13.35
C MET A 1 -30.07 12.24 13.73
N ASN A 2 -28.98 11.51 13.95
CA ASN A 2 -27.83 12.02 14.70
C ASN A 2 -26.87 12.80 13.79
N GLU A 3 -26.38 13.95 14.27
CA GLU A 3 -25.39 14.82 13.61
C GLU A 3 -24.15 14.02 13.13
N PHE A 4 -23.75 13.01 13.90
CA PHE A 4 -22.64 12.11 13.60
C PHE A 4 -22.83 11.29 12.32
N ASP A 5 -24.06 10.87 11.99
CA ASP A 5 -24.35 10.12 10.77
C ASP A 5 -24.17 11.00 9.52
N ASN A 6 -24.50 12.29 9.62
CA ASN A 6 -24.29 13.24 8.53
C ASN A 6 -22.80 13.55 8.31
N GLN A 7 -22.03 13.72 9.39
CA GLN A 7 -20.58 13.92 9.29
C GLN A 7 -19.88 12.72 8.62
N GLN A 8 -20.23 11.49 9.01
CA GLN A 8 -19.66 10.28 8.41
C GLN A 8 -20.02 10.11 6.93
N LYS A 9 -21.24 10.46 6.52
CA LYS A 9 -21.66 10.45 5.11
C LYS A 9 -20.89 11.44 4.26
N ASN A 10 -20.64 12.65 4.77
CA ASN A 10 -19.87 13.67 4.07
C ASN A 10 -18.39 13.27 3.91
N ILE A 11 -17.78 12.68 4.94
CA ILE A 11 -16.39 12.18 4.87
C ILE A 11 -16.29 10.99 3.89
N ALA A 12 -17.26 10.07 3.91
CA ALA A 12 -17.30 8.95 2.98
C ALA A 12 -17.54 9.40 1.52
N ALA A 13 -18.35 10.43 1.30
CA ALA A 13 -18.56 11.02 -0.02
C ALA A 13 -17.29 11.74 -0.53
N GLY A 14 -16.64 12.52 0.34
CA GLY A 14 -15.38 13.20 0.02
C GLY A 14 -14.24 12.23 -0.32
N ALA A 15 -14.08 11.15 0.45
CA ALA A 15 -13.07 10.14 0.19
C ALA A 15 -13.26 9.41 -1.15
N ARG A 16 -14.51 9.19 -1.57
CA ARG A 16 -14.82 8.59 -2.89
C ARG A 16 -14.48 9.54 -4.03
N LEU A 17 -14.77 10.83 -3.89
CA LEU A 17 -14.44 11.83 -4.90
C LEU A 17 -12.92 11.97 -5.08
N VAL A 18 -12.18 12.02 -3.97
CA VAL A 18 -10.71 12.07 -4.00
C VAL A 18 -10.14 10.80 -4.65
N GLY A 19 -10.64 9.61 -4.28
CA GLY A 19 -10.22 8.36 -4.90
C GLY A 19 -10.53 8.28 -6.40
N ALA A 20 -11.68 8.80 -6.83
CA ALA A 20 -12.05 8.87 -8.24
C ALA A 20 -11.11 9.80 -9.02
N VAL A 21 -10.83 11.00 -8.50
CA VAL A 21 -9.94 11.97 -9.15
C VAL A 21 -8.53 11.39 -9.28
N ILE A 22 -7.98 10.83 -8.20
CA ILE A 22 -6.65 10.20 -8.23
C ILE A 22 -6.64 9.05 -9.24
N GLY A 23 -7.62 8.14 -9.18
CA GLY A 23 -7.71 7.02 -10.12
C GLY A 23 -7.77 7.47 -11.58
N CYS A 24 -8.56 8.48 -11.89
CA CYS A 24 -8.68 9.05 -13.24
C CYS A 24 -7.38 9.68 -13.73
N VAL A 25 -6.63 10.39 -12.87
CA VAL A 25 -5.34 10.97 -13.26
C VAL A 25 -4.34 9.87 -13.61
N PHE A 26 -4.18 8.87 -12.75
CA PHE A 26 -3.26 7.75 -12.97
C PHE A 26 -3.64 6.93 -14.21
N ALA A 27 -4.92 6.66 -14.41
CA ALA A 27 -5.42 5.97 -15.60
C ALA A 27 -5.21 6.81 -16.87
N GLY A 28 -5.47 8.11 -16.80
CA GLY A 28 -5.27 9.05 -17.92
C GLY A 28 -3.82 9.14 -18.35
N ILE A 29 -2.87 9.17 -17.41
CA ILE A 29 -1.44 9.15 -17.72
C ILE A 29 -1.05 7.85 -18.44
N GLY A 30 -1.48 6.69 -17.91
CA GLY A 30 -1.20 5.41 -18.56
C GLY A 30 -1.82 5.31 -19.96
N LEU A 31 -3.06 5.75 -20.12
CA LEU A 31 -3.79 5.69 -21.40
C LEU A 31 -3.16 6.63 -22.45
N THR A 32 -2.77 7.84 -22.05
CA THR A 32 -2.11 8.80 -22.95
C THR A 32 -0.75 8.30 -23.40
N VAL A 33 0.05 7.70 -22.51
CA VAL A 33 1.34 7.09 -22.87
C VAL A 33 1.14 5.94 -23.86
N LEU A 34 0.18 5.04 -23.61
CA LEU A 34 -0.17 3.95 -24.53
C LEU A 34 -0.64 4.49 -25.89
N GLY A 35 -1.54 5.47 -25.89
CA GLY A 35 -2.09 6.08 -27.09
C GLY A 35 -1.03 6.77 -27.93
N PHE A 36 -0.26 7.70 -27.36
CA PHE A 36 0.79 8.42 -28.08
C PHE A 36 1.85 7.48 -28.65
N MET A 37 2.19 6.41 -27.94
CA MET A 37 3.20 5.46 -28.38
C MET A 37 2.74 4.58 -29.55
N TRP A 38 1.46 4.18 -29.55
CA TRP A 38 0.91 3.26 -30.54
C TRP A 38 0.24 3.95 -31.73
N VAL A 39 -0.14 5.22 -31.61
CA VAL A 39 -0.68 6.04 -32.72
C VAL A 39 0.43 6.49 -33.69
N GLN A 40 1.70 6.45 -33.28
CA GLN A 40 2.81 6.83 -34.16
C GLN A 40 3.13 5.74 -35.20
N PRO A 41 3.24 6.11 -36.50
CA PRO A 41 3.44 5.15 -37.58
C PRO A 41 4.75 4.39 -37.44
N PHE A 42 4.74 3.12 -37.84
CA PHE A 42 5.92 2.26 -37.82
C PHE A 42 6.87 2.68 -38.95
N GLY A 43 8.13 3.00 -38.62
CA GLY A 43 9.20 3.15 -39.61
C GLY A 43 9.50 4.57 -40.13
N GLY A 44 8.98 5.62 -39.49
CA GLY A 44 9.41 7.00 -39.79
C GLY A 44 10.77 7.34 -39.17
N PHE A 45 11.53 8.26 -39.78
CA PHE A 45 12.87 8.72 -39.33
C PHE A 45 12.92 9.32 -37.90
N HIS A 46 11.77 9.49 -37.24
CA HIS A 46 11.60 9.95 -35.85
C HIS A 46 10.69 9.01 -35.01
N SER A 47 10.41 7.81 -35.50
CA SER A 47 9.52 6.88 -34.80
C SER A 47 10.23 6.26 -33.59
N PRO A 48 9.57 6.20 -32.42
CA PRO A 48 10.16 5.62 -31.22
C PRO A 48 10.52 4.15 -31.48
N PRO A 49 11.76 3.72 -31.16
CA PRO A 49 12.22 2.35 -31.40
C PRO A 49 11.30 1.36 -30.68
N LEU A 50 11.09 0.18 -31.29
CA LEU A 50 10.14 -0.82 -30.80
C LEU A 50 10.38 -1.20 -29.32
N PHE A 51 11.63 -1.21 -28.88
CA PHE A 51 12.01 -1.44 -27.49
C PHE A 51 11.37 -0.44 -26.51
N PHE A 52 11.38 0.85 -26.85
CA PHE A 52 10.77 1.90 -26.03
C PHE A 52 9.25 1.74 -25.94
N ARG A 53 8.61 1.31 -27.04
CA ARG A 53 7.17 1.03 -27.08
C ARG A 53 6.77 -0.11 -26.14
N VAL A 54 7.53 -1.20 -26.16
CA VAL A 54 7.32 -2.36 -25.29
C VAL A 54 7.57 -1.98 -23.84
N PHE A 55 8.70 -1.31 -23.55
CA PHE A 55 9.06 -0.89 -22.20
C PHE A 55 8.02 0.04 -21.57
N ALA A 56 7.57 1.08 -22.28
CA ALA A 56 6.55 1.96 -21.70
C ALA A 56 5.17 1.30 -21.63
N SER A 57 4.86 0.31 -22.47
CA SER A 57 3.63 -0.47 -22.32
C SER A 57 3.62 -1.25 -21.01
N PHE A 58 4.77 -1.83 -20.60
CA PHE A 58 4.89 -2.48 -19.29
C PHE A 58 4.67 -1.52 -18.12
N ILE A 59 5.04 -0.25 -18.25
CA ILE A 59 4.83 0.77 -17.21
C ILE A 59 3.38 1.31 -17.26
N ALA A 60 2.82 1.50 -18.45
CA ALA A 60 1.50 2.09 -18.61
C ALA A 60 0.36 1.14 -18.21
N ILE A 61 0.49 -0.17 -18.47
CA ILE A 61 -0.51 -1.19 -18.11
C ILE A 61 -0.89 -1.18 -16.61
N PRO A 62 0.06 -1.23 -15.65
CA PRO A 62 -0.31 -1.19 -14.23
C PRO A 62 -0.93 0.15 -13.83
N PHE A 63 -0.53 1.27 -14.44
CA PHE A 63 -1.13 2.58 -14.18
C PHE A 63 -2.60 2.64 -14.64
N VAL A 64 -2.90 2.12 -15.83
CA VAL A 64 -4.27 2.03 -16.35
C VAL A 64 -5.11 1.06 -15.51
N MET A 65 -4.55 -0.11 -15.16
CA MET A 65 -5.25 -1.12 -14.36
C MET A 65 -5.56 -0.60 -12.95
N ILE A 66 -4.57 -0.09 -12.23
CA ILE A 66 -4.73 0.39 -10.85
C ILE A 66 -5.57 1.66 -10.82
N GLY A 67 -5.28 2.64 -11.69
CA GLY A 67 -6.03 3.89 -11.78
C GLY A 67 -7.48 3.66 -12.20
N GLY A 68 -7.70 2.84 -13.23
CA GLY A 68 -9.03 2.50 -13.74
C GLY A 68 -9.84 1.70 -12.73
N PHE A 69 -9.23 0.72 -12.06
CA PHE A 69 -9.88 -0.03 -10.99
C PHE A 69 -10.26 0.88 -9.81
N THR A 70 -9.36 1.78 -9.39
CA THR A 70 -9.63 2.72 -8.29
C THR A 70 -10.75 3.69 -8.64
N ALA A 71 -10.74 4.27 -9.85
CA ALA A 71 -11.79 5.14 -10.33
C ALA A 71 -13.14 4.40 -10.45
N TYR A 72 -13.12 3.18 -10.99
CA TYR A 72 -14.31 2.35 -11.11
C TYR A 72 -14.92 2.05 -9.74
N CYS A 73 -14.12 1.60 -8.77
CA CYS A 73 -14.60 1.33 -7.40
C CYS A 73 -15.11 2.58 -6.69
N ALA A 74 -14.51 3.74 -6.92
CA ALA A 74 -14.96 5.01 -6.38
C ALA A 74 -16.32 5.43 -6.96
N LEU A 75 -16.54 5.22 -8.28
CA LEU A 75 -17.74 5.61 -8.99
C LEU A 75 -18.92 4.63 -8.81
N THR A 76 -18.68 3.31 -8.79
CA THR A 76 -19.79 2.35 -8.72
C THR A 76 -20.42 2.24 -7.33
N GLY A 77 -19.82 2.83 -6.28
CA GLY A 77 -20.33 2.74 -4.91
C GLY A 77 -20.39 1.32 -4.33
N LYS A 78 -20.09 0.29 -5.13
CA LYS A 78 -19.77 -1.07 -4.74
C LYS A 78 -18.45 -1.01 -4.00
N GLY A 79 -18.57 -0.69 -2.71
CA GLY A 79 -17.43 -0.55 -1.82
C GLY A 79 -16.47 -1.72 -2.02
N LEU A 80 -15.19 -1.38 -2.10
CA LEU A 80 -14.07 -2.32 -2.03
C LEU A 80 -14.04 -2.95 -0.63
N ARG A 81 -15.12 -3.61 -0.21
CA ARG A 81 -15.12 -4.52 0.92
C ARG A 81 -14.48 -5.79 0.40
N LYS A 82 -13.29 -6.08 0.95
CA LYS A 82 -12.66 -7.41 0.99
C LYS A 82 -11.85 -7.77 -0.26
N GLY A 83 -10.57 -7.40 -0.27
CA GLY A 83 -9.63 -8.05 -1.20
C GLY A 83 -8.23 -7.45 -1.22
N MET A 84 -8.11 -6.16 -1.55
CA MET A 84 -6.82 -5.60 -1.99
C MET A 84 -6.23 -4.54 -1.06
N SER A 85 -6.57 -4.59 0.23
CA SER A 85 -5.81 -3.89 1.28
C SER A 85 -5.14 -4.87 2.24
N LYS A 86 -5.18 -6.18 1.95
CA LYS A 86 -4.48 -7.20 2.73
C LYS A 86 -3.05 -7.47 2.24
N SER A 87 -2.64 -7.04 1.05
CA SER A 87 -1.25 -7.32 0.58
C SER A 87 -0.26 -6.19 0.85
N VAL A 88 -0.70 -4.93 0.90
CA VAL A 88 0.22 -3.80 1.17
C VAL A 88 0.37 -3.53 2.68
N HIS A 89 -0.68 -3.76 3.47
CA HIS A 89 -0.61 -3.64 4.93
C HIS A 89 -0.02 -4.88 5.62
N SER A 90 -0.01 -6.07 4.98
CA SER A 90 0.61 -7.27 5.59
C SER A 90 2.14 -7.27 5.53
N ALA A 91 2.77 -6.28 4.89
CA ALA A 91 4.20 -6.05 5.03
C ALA A 91 4.55 -5.08 6.18
N MET A 92 3.56 -4.41 6.80
CA MET A 92 3.80 -3.33 7.78
C MET A 92 2.85 -3.34 8.99
N GLN A 93 2.03 -4.37 9.18
CA GLN A 93 1.22 -4.54 10.40
C GLN A 93 1.25 -6.00 10.86
N ASN A 94 2.38 -6.37 11.45
CA ASN A 94 2.43 -7.45 12.44
C ASN A 94 2.90 -6.89 13.81
N SER A 95 2.49 -5.66 14.11
CA SER A 95 2.89 -4.91 15.30
C SER A 95 1.67 -4.41 16.09
N SER A 96 0.76 -5.33 16.42
CA SER A 96 -0.25 -5.08 17.46
C SER A 96 -0.38 -6.24 18.46
N GLN A 97 0.71 -6.98 18.64
CA GLN A 97 1.06 -7.52 19.96
C GLN A 97 2.31 -6.74 20.37
N GLY A 98 2.30 -6.15 21.56
CA GLY A 98 3.32 -5.18 21.99
C GLY A 98 4.73 -5.64 21.64
N SER A 99 5.35 -4.99 20.64
CA SER A 99 6.70 -5.31 20.22
C SER A 99 7.63 -4.75 21.28
N TYR A 100 7.91 -5.56 22.29
CA TYR A 100 8.92 -5.23 23.26
C TYR A 100 10.29 -5.28 22.58
N THR A 101 11.08 -4.23 22.77
CA THR A 101 12.44 -4.14 22.23
C THR A 101 13.45 -4.30 23.36
N CYS A 102 14.57 -4.97 23.09
CA CYS A 102 15.63 -5.09 24.08
C CYS A 102 16.27 -3.71 24.36
N PRO A 103 16.37 -3.24 25.61
CA PRO A 103 16.95 -1.92 25.93
C PRO A 103 18.46 -1.84 25.67
N LYS A 104 19.16 -2.98 25.52
CA LYS A 104 20.61 -3.01 25.26
C LYS A 104 20.98 -2.98 23.78
N CYS A 105 20.24 -3.69 22.93
CA CYS A 105 20.58 -3.84 21.51
C CYS A 105 19.47 -3.38 20.55
N ASN A 106 18.34 -2.94 21.09
CA ASN A 106 17.18 -2.46 20.34
C ASN A 106 16.58 -3.49 19.38
N ALA A 107 16.90 -4.77 19.55
CA ALA A 107 16.33 -5.85 18.73
C ALA A 107 14.89 -6.16 19.17
N PRO A 108 13.99 -6.49 18.23
CA PRO A 108 12.63 -6.89 18.55
C PRO A 108 12.62 -8.22 19.29
N LEU A 109 11.72 -8.38 20.27
CA LEU A 109 11.54 -9.67 20.93
C LEU A 109 10.74 -10.61 20.04
N SER A 110 11.23 -11.84 19.92
CA SER A 110 10.56 -12.94 19.25
C SER A 110 9.56 -13.63 20.18
N ASP A 111 8.53 -14.26 19.61
CA ASP A 111 7.45 -14.94 20.36
C ASP A 111 7.93 -16.12 21.24
N ASN A 112 9.11 -16.69 20.93
CA ASN A 112 9.73 -17.79 21.70
C ASN A 112 10.90 -17.26 22.54
N ILE A 113 10.63 -16.41 23.52
CA ILE A 113 11.65 -15.85 24.42
C ILE A 113 11.85 -16.74 25.65
N ASP A 114 13.10 -16.96 26.06
CA ASP A 114 13.39 -17.63 27.34
C ASP A 114 13.05 -16.68 28.50
N VAL A 115 12.25 -17.19 29.44
CA VAL A 115 11.80 -16.46 30.63
C VAL A 115 12.42 -17.11 31.88
N SER A 116 13.07 -16.29 32.69
CA SER A 116 13.66 -16.71 33.96
C SER A 116 12.55 -16.99 34.99
N PRO A 117 12.77 -17.90 35.97
CA PRO A 117 11.85 -18.08 37.09
C PRO A 117 11.54 -16.80 37.88
N HIS A 118 12.44 -15.81 37.80
CA HIS A 118 12.28 -14.48 38.41
C HIS A 118 11.51 -13.46 37.55
N GLY A 119 11.09 -13.84 36.34
CA GLY A 119 10.27 -12.99 35.45
C GLY A 119 11.05 -12.11 34.46
N ASP A 120 12.38 -12.24 34.39
CA ASP A 120 13.19 -11.56 33.38
C ASP A 120 13.19 -12.31 32.05
N VAL A 121 13.30 -11.57 30.94
CA VAL A 121 13.34 -12.12 29.57
C VAL A 121 14.74 -12.05 29.00
N LYS A 122 15.18 -13.11 28.32
CA LYS A 122 16.50 -13.14 27.65
C LYS A 122 16.38 -12.70 26.20
N CYS A 123 17.12 -11.68 25.79
CA CYS A 123 17.19 -11.31 24.39
C CYS A 123 17.92 -12.40 23.57
N GLY A 124 17.29 -12.95 22.52
CA GLY A 124 17.93 -13.94 21.64
C GLY A 124 19.08 -13.39 20.79
N TYR A 125 19.19 -12.07 20.64
CA TYR A 125 20.22 -11.43 19.81
C TYR A 125 21.51 -11.15 20.59
N CYS A 126 21.41 -10.42 21.70
CA CYS A 126 22.58 -10.04 22.51
C CYS A 126 22.76 -10.91 23.76
N ASN A 127 21.89 -11.89 23.99
CA ASN A 127 21.89 -12.80 25.14
C ASN A 127 21.80 -12.12 26.52
N SER A 128 21.41 -10.85 26.58
CA SER A 128 21.23 -10.14 27.85
C SER A 128 19.85 -10.37 28.43
N TRP A 129 19.79 -10.58 29.75
CA TRP A 129 18.56 -10.57 30.53
C TRP A 129 18.13 -9.15 30.85
N PHE A 130 16.83 -8.88 30.75
CA PHE A 130 16.25 -7.60 31.14
C PHE A 130 14.79 -7.78 31.59
N ASN A 131 14.31 -6.81 32.36
CA ASN A 131 12.95 -6.83 32.89
C ASN A 131 12.03 -6.00 32.01
N ILE A 132 10.87 -6.57 31.68
CA ILE A 132 9.89 -5.93 30.80
C ILE A 132 9.08 -4.81 31.47
N HIS A 133 9.07 -4.75 32.81
CA HIS A 133 8.37 -3.73 33.57
C HIS A 133 9.21 -2.47 33.83
N HIS A 134 10.52 -2.52 33.54
CA HIS A 134 11.46 -1.43 33.76
C HIS A 134 12.10 -0.90 32.47
N VAL A 135 11.42 -1.07 31.32
CA VAL A 135 11.80 -0.48 30.01
C VAL A 135 11.32 0.96 29.89
#